data_AF-A0A6G7ZFT6-F1
#
_entry.id   AF-A0A6G7ZFT6-F1
#
_cell.length_a   1.000
_cell.length_b   1.000
_cell.length_c   1.000
_cell.angle_alpha   90.00
_cell.angle_beta   90.00
_cell.angle_gamma   90.00
#
_symmetry.space_group_name_H-M   'P 1'
#
loop_
_entity.id
_entity.type
_entity.pdbx_description
1 polymer ?
#
loop_
_entity_poly.entity_id
_entity_poly.type
_entity_poly.pdbx_seq_one_letter_code
_entity_poly.pdbx_strand_id
1 'polypeptide(L)' 'MLAETALSKPFQKGEPAGRLFSAEESASHLLNVIGRLTPLQTGRCLAWDGTEILP' A
#
# COMPACT_ATOMS: atom_id res chain seq x y z
N MET A 1 1.29 -8.27 -13.66
CA MET A 1 2.71 -7.98 -14.01
C MET A 1 3.28 -7.09 -12.93
N LEU A 2 3.73 -7.69 -11.82
CA LEU A 2 4.45 -6.98 -10.77
C LEU A 2 5.81 -6.57 -11.32
N ALA A 3 6.24 -5.35 -11.04
CA ALA A 3 7.48 -4.76 -11.51
C ALA A 3 8.69 -5.46 -10.88
N GLU A 4 9.11 -6.58 -11.47
CA GLU A 4 10.39 -7.23 -11.19
C GLU A 4 11.53 -6.49 -11.89
N THR A 5 11.75 -5.23 -11.53
CA THR A 5 12.94 -4.52 -12.03
C THR A 5 14.12 -4.78 -11.09
N ALA A 6 15.34 -4.77 -11.63
CA ALA A 6 16.58 -5.04 -10.90
C ALA A 6 16.79 -4.13 -9.67
N LEU A 7 16.07 -3.01 -9.59
CA LEU A 7 16.06 -2.06 -8.47
C LEU A 7 15.22 -2.54 -7.26
N SER A 8 14.35 -3.53 -7.43
CA SER A 8 13.50 -4.10 -6.35
C SER A 8 14.20 -5.20 -5.54
N LYS A 9 15.24 -5.85 -6.10
CA LYS A 9 15.95 -6.99 -5.49
C LYS A 9 16.53 -6.77 -4.08
N PRO A 10 17.13 -5.61 -3.73
CA PRO A 10 17.66 -5.42 -2.37
C PRO A 10 16.56 -5.20 -1.31
N PHE A 11 15.35 -4.80 -1.71
CA PHE A 11 14.22 -4.56 -0.80
C PHE A 11 13.32 -5.79 -0.61
N GLN A 12 13.50 -6.85 -1.40
CA GLN A 12 12.78 -8.12 -1.26
C GLN A 12 13.36 -9.04 -0.16
N LYS A 13 14.60 -8.79 0.30
CA LYS A 13 15.37 -9.77 1.09
C LYS A 13 15.14 -9.71 2.61
N GLY A 14 14.25 -8.85 3.10
CA GLY A 14 14.01 -8.65 4.53
C GLY A 14 12.59 -8.95 5.02
N GLU A 15 11.63 -9.17 4.12
CA GLU A 15 10.22 -9.28 4.53
C GLU A 15 9.84 -10.77 4.74
N PRO A 16 9.35 -11.15 5.94
CA PRO A 16 8.84 -12.49 6.17
C PRO A 16 7.72 -12.80 5.18
N ALA A 17 7.66 -14.06 4.73
CA ALA A 17 6.92 -14.58 3.58
C ALA A 17 5.37 -14.48 3.61
N GLY A 18 4.80 -13.43 4.20
CA GLY A 18 3.36 -13.26 4.39
C GLY A 18 2.81 -11.88 4.07
N ARG A 19 3.57 -10.98 3.42
CA ARG A 19 3.10 -9.59 3.21
C ARG A 19 3.48 -8.96 1.87
N LEU A 20 3.60 -9.76 0.83
CA LEU A 20 3.64 -9.25 -0.55
C LEU A 20 2.23 -9.34 -1.14
N PHE A 21 1.50 -8.23 -1.07
CA PHE A 21 0.30 -8.10 -1.89
C PHE A 21 0.69 -8.11 -3.36
N SER A 22 -0.11 -8.77 -4.19
CA SER A 22 0.03 -8.60 -5.63
C SER A 22 -0.26 -7.14 -6.03
N ALA A 23 0.16 -6.76 -7.23
CA ALA A 23 -0.09 -5.39 -7.74
C ALA A 23 -1.60 -5.10 -7.76
N GLU A 24 -2.39 -6.12 -8.10
CA GLU A 24 -3.83 -6.03 -8.19
C GLU A 24 -4.47 -5.87 -6.81
N GLU A 25 -4.06 -6.68 -5.82
CA GLU A 25 -4.52 -6.53 -4.43
C GLU A 25 -4.16 -5.16 -3.87
N SER A 26 -2.93 -4.69 -4.09
CA SER A 26 -2.49 -3.37 -3.65
C SER A 26 -3.35 -2.26 -4.25
N ALA A 27 -3.65 -2.33 -5.54
CA ALA A 27 -4.50 -1.37 -6.21
C ALA A 27 -5.94 -1.40 -5.66
N SER A 28 -6.51 -2.60 -5.44
CA SER A 28 -7.84 -2.75 -4.84
C SER A 28 -7.93 -2.17 -3.43
N HIS A 29 -6.91 -2.39 -2.58
CA HIS A 29 -6.86 -1.82 -1.24
C HIS A 29 -6.85 -0.29 -1.27
N LEU A 30 -6.00 0.31 -2.11
CA LEU A 30 -5.92 1.77 -2.25
C LEU A 30 -7.23 2.37 -2.79
N LEU A 31 -7.85 1.74 -3.79
CA LEU A 31 -9.14 2.17 -4.32
C LEU A 31 -10.25 2.12 -3.27
N ASN A 32 -10.24 1.09 -2.42
CA ASN A 32 -11.21 0.96 -1.33
C ASN A 32 -11.01 2.04 -0.25
N VAL A 33 -9.76 2.40 0.08
CA VAL A 33 -9.46 3.50 0.99
C VAL A 33 -9.96 4.81 0.40
N ILE A 34 -9.59 5.13 -0.84
CA ILE A 34 -10.00 6.37 -1.54
C ILE A 34 -11.53 6.47 -1.61
N GLY A 35 -12.22 5.38 -1.95
CA GLY A 35 -13.68 5.36 -2.04
C GLY A 35 -14.42 5.58 -0.72
N ARG A 36 -13.73 5.47 0.43
CA ARG A 36 -14.30 5.67 1.77
C ARG A 36 -13.83 6.96 2.42
N LEU A 37 -13.00 7.77 1.75
CA LEU A 37 -12.51 9.03 2.30
C LEU A 37 -13.62 10.07 2.39
N THR A 38 -13.60 10.80 3.51
CA THR A 38 -14.47 11.95 3.74
C THR A 38 -13.66 13.25 3.67
N PRO A 39 -14.29 14.41 3.39
CA PRO A 39 -13.59 15.70 3.40
C PRO A 39 -12.87 15.99 4.72
N LEU A 40 -13.38 15.46 5.84
CA LEU A 40 -12.78 15.57 7.18
C LEU A 40 -11.40 14.89 7.31
N GLN A 41 -11.07 13.99 6.40
CA GLN A 41 -9.81 13.24 6.39
C GLN A 41 -8.77 13.85 5.43
N THR A 42 -9.07 15.00 4.83
CA THR A 42 -8.14 15.74 3.99
C THR A 42 -6.89 16.15 4.77
N GLY A 43 -5.70 15.92 4.20
CA GLY A 43 -4.42 16.27 4.82
C GLY A 43 -3.81 15.19 5.74
N ARG A 44 -4.49 14.05 5.91
CA ARG A 44 -4.01 12.91 6.72
C ARG A 44 -3.24 11.91 5.82
N CYS A 45 -2.22 11.26 6.38
CA CYS A 45 -1.54 10.16 5.70
C CYS A 45 -2.23 8.85 6.09
N LEU A 46 -2.77 8.11 5.12
CA LEU A 46 -3.52 6.88 5.37
C LEU A 46 -2.79 5.69 4.74
N ALA A 47 -2.63 4.63 5.52
CA ALA A 47 -2.15 3.34 5.05
C ALA A 47 -3.20 2.64 4.16
N TRP A 48 -2.77 1.61 3.44
CA TRP A 48 -3.62 0.82 2.54
C TRP A 48 -4.76 0.07 3.26
N ASP A 49 -4.66 -0.12 4.57
CA ASP A 49 -5.71 -0.67 5.43
C ASP A 49 -6.66 0.41 5.99
N GLY A 50 -6.42 1.69 5.69
CA GLY A 50 -7.22 2.82 6.17
C GLY A 50 -6.77 3.39 7.51
N THR A 51 -5.71 2.82 8.12
CA THR A 51 -5.11 3.36 9.34
C THR A 51 -4.40 4.68 9.06
N GLU A 52 -4.57 5.66 9.93
CA GLU A 52 -3.79 6.90 9.83
C GLU A 52 -2.35 6.68 10.31
N ILE A 53 -1.40 7.09 9.46
CA ILE A 53 0.02 7.16 9.79
C ILE A 53 0.31 8.60 10.23
N LEU A 54 0.66 8.76 11.50
CA LEU A 54 1.18 10.02 12.02
C LEU A 54 2.67 10.15 11.64
N PRO A 55 3.14 11.36 11.29
CA PRO A 55 4.54 11.61 10.94
C PRO A 55 5.50 11.43 12.12
#